data_AF-A0A9W3CKQ5-F1
#
_entry.id   AF-A0A9W3CKQ5-F1
#
_cell.length_a   1.000
_cell.length_b   1.000
_cell.length_c   1.000
_cell.angle_alpha   90.00
_cell.angle_beta   90.00
_cell.angle_gamma   90.00
#
_symmetry.space_group_name_H-M   'P 1'
#
loop_
_entity.id
_entity.type
_entity.pdbx_description
1 polymer ?
#
loop_
_entity_poly.entity_id
_entity_poly.type
_entity_poly.pdbx_seq_one_letter_code
_entity_poly.pdbx_strand_id
1 'polypeptide(L)'
;MVQHAAPSPAAAPHLPHDFPDIPEPHVAPGVMTVAQLVQQPGRDHLPYLTLYPREPGQTWFDRSHNGISAWINRMMYSDLKKGYATFTVMPRDEQELWFRQFAQEFNWHPDNTTFIRNAFIHKCMDSYSGQIYEWKQKWLADKVFSFF
;
A
#
# COMPACT_ATOMS: atom_id res chain seq x y z
N MET A 1 35.98 36.83 -38.06
CA MET A 1 34.65 36.40 -37.59
C MET A 1 34.61 34.90 -37.64
N VAL A 2 34.70 34.22 -36.50
CA VAL A 2 34.66 32.75 -36.42
C VAL A 2 33.49 32.40 -35.49
N GLN A 3 32.50 31.70 -36.04
CA GLN A 3 31.32 31.24 -35.30
C GLN A 3 31.74 30.16 -34.31
N HIS A 4 31.39 30.35 -33.04
CA HIS A 4 31.57 29.36 -31.99
C HIS A 4 30.40 28.37 -31.98
N ALA A 5 30.72 27.08 -32.02
CA ALA A 5 29.81 25.99 -31.74
C ALA A 5 29.38 26.02 -30.26
N ALA A 6 28.12 25.64 -29.98
CA ALA A 6 27.55 25.58 -28.64
C ALA A 6 28.12 24.38 -27.84
N PRO A 7 28.46 24.53 -26.55
CA PRO A 7 28.80 23.40 -25.70
C PRO A 7 27.55 22.72 -25.11
N SER A 8 27.60 21.39 -25.07
CA SER A 8 26.65 20.46 -24.44
C SER A 8 26.40 20.78 -22.96
N PRO A 9 25.21 20.52 -22.39
CA PRO A 9 24.93 20.79 -20.97
C PRO A 9 25.75 19.86 -20.07
N ALA A 10 26.39 20.47 -19.07
CA ALA A 10 27.31 19.85 -18.14
C ALA A 10 26.64 18.73 -17.32
N ALA A 11 27.30 17.57 -17.28
CA ALA A 11 27.03 16.52 -16.31
C ALA A 11 27.31 17.06 -14.89
N ALA A 12 26.34 16.88 -13.98
CA ALA A 12 26.49 17.22 -12.58
C ALA A 12 27.53 16.29 -11.89
N PRO A 13 28.24 16.74 -10.84
CA PRO A 13 29.27 15.95 -10.20
C PRO A 13 28.66 14.76 -9.45
N HIS A 14 29.09 13.54 -9.79
CA HIS A 14 28.74 12.33 -9.06
C HIS A 14 29.47 12.31 -7.71
N LEU A 15 28.72 12.40 -6.61
CA LEU A 15 29.23 12.16 -5.27
C LEU A 15 29.59 10.67 -5.10
N PRO A 16 30.68 10.32 -4.40
CA PRO A 16 30.94 8.94 -4.01
C PRO A 16 30.02 8.58 -2.84
N HIS A 17 28.91 7.92 -3.13
CA HIS A 17 28.07 7.27 -2.10
C HIS A 17 28.54 5.82 -1.97
N ASP A 18 29.50 5.61 -1.06
CA ASP A 18 29.78 4.30 -0.47
C ASP A 18 28.63 3.99 0.51
N PHE A 19 27.50 3.55 -0.04
CA PHE A 19 26.42 2.95 0.73
C PHE A 19 26.44 1.45 0.39
N PRO A 20 26.37 0.55 1.40
CA PRO A 20 26.16 -0.85 1.11
C PRO A 20 24.89 -0.97 0.27
N ASP A 21 25.05 -1.57 -0.92
CA ASP A 21 23.97 -1.94 -1.82
C ASP A 21 22.92 -2.70 -0.99
N ILE A 22 21.86 -1.99 -0.59
CA ILE A 22 20.71 -2.65 0.01
C ILE A 22 20.15 -3.46 -1.15
N PRO A 23 20.11 -4.80 -1.07
CA PRO A 23 19.66 -5.60 -2.19
C PRO A 23 18.24 -5.15 -2.55
N GLU A 24 18.12 -4.46 -3.68
CA GLU A 24 16.82 -4.21 -4.30
C GLU A 24 16.14 -5.57 -4.38
N PRO A 25 14.96 -5.76 -3.79
CA PRO A 25 14.29 -7.05 -3.83
C PRO A 25 14.16 -7.43 -5.30
N HIS A 26 14.91 -8.44 -5.72
CA HIS A 26 14.98 -8.90 -7.10
C HIS A 26 13.58 -9.36 -7.53
N VAL A 27 12.78 -8.43 -8.04
CA VAL A 27 11.50 -8.77 -8.62
C VAL A 27 11.79 -9.42 -9.96
N ALA A 28 11.38 -10.68 -10.10
CA ALA A 28 11.57 -11.44 -11.32
C ALA A 28 11.11 -10.62 -12.54
N PRO A 29 11.92 -10.51 -13.61
CA PRO A 29 11.55 -9.79 -14.82
C PRO A 29 10.31 -10.44 -15.44
N GLY A 30 9.16 -9.78 -15.27
CA GLY A 30 7.85 -10.29 -15.71
C GLY A 30 6.73 -10.12 -14.68
N VAL A 31 7.05 -9.94 -13.39
CA VAL A 31 6.05 -9.62 -12.36
C VAL A 31 5.97 -8.11 -12.22
N MET A 32 4.94 -7.50 -12.80
CA MET A 32 4.71 -6.06 -12.68
C MET A 32 4.73 -5.63 -11.20
N THR A 33 5.61 -4.72 -10.82
CA THR A 33 5.69 -4.24 -9.43
C THR A 33 4.53 -3.29 -9.12
N VAL A 34 4.23 -3.10 -7.83
CA VAL A 34 3.24 -2.10 -7.41
C VAL A 34 3.67 -0.68 -7.82
N ALA A 35 4.97 -0.38 -7.75
CA ALA A 35 5.51 0.89 -8.23
C ALA A 35 5.25 1.10 -9.73
N GLN A 36 5.39 0.06 -10.56
CA GLN A 36 5.02 0.11 -11.98
C GLN A 36 3.51 0.21 -12.18
N LEU A 37 2.71 -0.42 -11.31
CA LEU A 37 1.25 -0.40 -11.40
C LEU A 37 0.69 1.02 -11.19
N VAL A 38 1.21 1.75 -10.21
CA VAL A 38 0.78 3.14 -9.95
C VAL A 38 1.26 4.13 -10.99
N GLN A 39 2.34 3.81 -11.73
CA GLN A 39 2.82 4.63 -12.84
C GLN A 39 2.04 4.44 -14.15
N GLN A 40 1.07 3.51 -14.23
CA GLN A 40 0.34 3.32 -15.48
C GLN A 40 -0.45 4.60 -15.84
N PRO A 41 -0.49 4.97 -17.14
CA PRO A 41 -1.29 6.08 -17.60
C PRO A 41 -2.78 5.81 -17.40
N GLY A 42 -3.56 6.88 -17.18
CA GLY A 42 -5.02 6.79 -17.03
C GLY A 42 -5.51 6.54 -15.60
N ARG A 43 -4.62 6.52 -14.60
CA ARG A 43 -4.95 6.31 -13.18
C ARG A 43 -5.24 7.58 -12.39
N ASP A 44 -5.32 8.72 -13.06
CA ASP A 44 -5.57 10.03 -12.45
C ASP A 44 -6.98 10.14 -11.84
N HIS A 45 -7.92 9.32 -12.32
CA HIS A 45 -9.29 9.25 -11.79
C HIS A 45 -9.39 8.54 -10.44
N LEU A 46 -8.34 7.81 -10.02
CA LEU A 46 -8.34 7.08 -8.75
C LEU A 46 -8.01 8.02 -7.59
N PRO A 47 -8.53 7.76 -6.37
CA PRO A 47 -8.17 8.56 -5.21
C PRO A 47 -6.66 8.52 -4.96
N TYR A 48 -6.07 9.70 -4.78
CA TYR A 48 -4.63 9.86 -4.67
C TYR A 48 -4.16 9.79 -3.21
N LEU A 49 -3.38 8.78 -2.89
CA LEU A 49 -2.79 8.57 -1.58
C LEU A 49 -1.55 9.44 -1.38
N THR A 50 -1.64 10.35 -0.42
CA THR A 50 -0.53 11.22 -0.03
C THR A 50 -0.58 11.46 1.48
N LEU A 51 0.60 11.62 2.08
CA LEU A 51 0.77 11.91 3.51
C LEU A 51 0.01 13.16 3.96
N TYR A 52 -0.02 14.16 3.09
CA TYR A 52 -0.63 15.46 3.37
C TYR A 52 -1.67 15.77 2.30
N PRO A 53 -2.84 15.11 2.35
CA PRO A 53 -3.90 15.38 1.40
C PRO A 53 -4.38 16.81 1.61
N ARG A 54 -4.19 17.68 0.60
CA ARG A 54 -4.63 19.08 0.63
C ARG A 54 -5.69 19.36 -0.42
N GLU A 55 -5.74 18.55 -1.48
CA GLU A 55 -6.61 18.78 -2.63
C GLU A 55 -7.80 17.81 -2.66
N PRO A 56 -8.91 18.18 -3.32
CA PRO A 56 -9.99 17.24 -3.61
C PRO A 56 -9.47 16.01 -4.37
N GLY A 57 -9.93 14.82 -3.99
CA GLY A 57 -9.45 13.56 -4.57
C GLY A 57 -8.21 12.98 -3.89
N GLN A 58 -7.55 13.73 -2.98
CA GLN A 58 -6.45 13.20 -2.18
C GLN A 58 -6.93 12.63 -0.84
N THR A 59 -6.27 11.56 -0.38
CA THR A 59 -6.61 10.91 0.89
C THR A 59 -5.40 10.29 1.59
N TRP A 60 -5.61 9.90 2.84
CA TRP A 60 -4.63 9.19 3.67
C TRP A 60 -5.31 8.22 4.65
N PHE A 61 -4.60 7.18 5.10
CA PHE A 61 -5.10 6.08 5.96
C PHE A 61 -5.86 6.52 7.22
N ASP A 62 -5.54 7.69 7.77
CA ASP A 62 -6.14 8.22 9.01
C ASP A 62 -7.32 9.17 8.79
N ARG A 63 -7.64 9.51 7.53
CA ARG A 63 -8.87 10.27 7.24
C ARG A 63 -10.10 9.39 7.39
N SER A 64 -11.13 9.91 8.04
CA SER A 64 -12.45 9.26 8.06
C SER A 64 -13.11 9.34 6.68
N HIS A 65 -13.97 8.36 6.35
CA HIS A 65 -14.78 8.31 5.12
C HIS A 65 -13.99 8.32 3.80
N ASN A 66 -12.77 7.81 3.78
CA ASN A 66 -11.93 7.70 2.57
C ASN A 66 -12.08 6.37 1.82
N GLY A 67 -12.95 5.46 2.29
CA GLY A 67 -13.14 4.15 1.69
C GLY A 67 -12.00 3.15 1.95
N ILE A 68 -10.88 3.55 2.55
CA ILE A 68 -9.72 2.66 2.78
C ILE A 68 -10.08 1.54 3.76
N SER A 69 -10.66 1.88 4.91
CA SER A 69 -11.11 0.86 5.88
C SER A 69 -12.20 -0.04 5.31
N ALA A 70 -13.10 0.52 4.48
CA ALA A 70 -14.14 -0.25 3.81
C ALA A 70 -13.55 -1.24 2.78
N TRP A 71 -12.53 -0.81 2.04
CA TRP A 71 -11.77 -1.66 1.13
C TRP A 71 -11.04 -2.78 1.89
N ILE A 72 -10.35 -2.46 2.99
CA ILE A 72 -9.65 -3.47 3.81
C ILE A 72 -10.64 -4.48 4.37
N ASN A 73 -11.78 -4.02 4.89
CA ASN A 73 -12.85 -4.92 5.35
C ASN A 73 -13.37 -5.81 4.22
N ARG A 74 -13.64 -5.26 3.04
CA ARG A 74 -14.06 -6.03 1.86
C ARG A 74 -13.06 -7.13 1.54
N MET A 75 -11.77 -6.81 1.48
CA MET A 75 -10.71 -7.79 1.23
C MET A 75 -10.64 -8.85 2.33
N MET A 76 -10.74 -8.45 3.59
CA MET A 76 -10.79 -9.39 4.71
C MET A 76 -11.95 -10.38 4.60
N TYR A 77 -13.15 -9.93 4.22
CA TYR A 77 -14.30 -10.83 4.11
C TYR A 77 -14.34 -11.64 2.80
N SER A 78 -13.74 -11.14 1.71
CA SER A 78 -13.88 -11.75 0.38
C SER A 78 -12.69 -12.60 -0.04
N ASP A 79 -11.47 -12.21 0.33
CA ASP A 79 -10.23 -12.82 -0.16
C ASP A 79 -9.53 -13.72 0.87
N LEU A 80 -9.96 -13.69 2.14
CA LEU A 80 -9.46 -14.65 3.14
C LEU A 80 -10.08 -16.03 2.93
N LYS A 81 -9.35 -16.89 2.22
CA LYS A 81 -9.63 -18.33 2.15
C LYS A 81 -9.39 -19.03 3.49
N LYS A 82 -8.56 -18.44 4.35
CA LYS A 82 -8.17 -18.96 5.66
C LYS A 82 -8.11 -17.82 6.67
N GLY A 83 -8.61 -18.06 7.88
CA GLY A 83 -8.44 -17.13 8.99
C GLY A 83 -7.00 -17.16 9.50
N TYR A 84 -6.34 -16.01 9.50
CA TYR A 84 -5.02 -15.81 10.11
C TYR A 84 -5.17 -15.09 11.45
N ALA A 85 -4.34 -15.46 12.44
CA ALA A 85 -4.37 -14.84 13.76
C ALA A 85 -3.97 -13.36 13.74
N THR A 86 -3.08 -12.98 12.83
CA THR A 86 -2.69 -11.59 12.56
C THR A 86 -2.34 -11.44 11.09
N PHE A 87 -2.38 -10.20 10.58
CA PHE A 87 -1.92 -9.90 9.22
C PHE A 87 -0.45 -10.31 8.98
N THR A 88 0.40 -10.20 10.00
CA THR A 88 1.82 -10.58 9.90
C THR A 88 2.06 -12.08 9.72
N VAL A 89 1.11 -12.93 10.12
CA VAL A 89 1.17 -14.39 9.95
C VAL A 89 0.66 -14.83 8.57
N MET A 90 -0.04 -13.95 7.85
CA MET A 90 -0.46 -14.20 6.47
C MET A 90 0.79 -14.41 5.59
N PRO A 91 0.77 -15.36 4.63
CA PRO A 91 1.86 -15.55 3.68
C PRO A 91 2.20 -14.25 2.94
N ARG A 92 3.49 -14.01 2.70
CA ARG A 92 3.95 -12.80 2.00
C ARG A 92 3.27 -12.64 0.64
N ASP A 93 3.05 -13.73 -0.09
CA ASP A 93 2.39 -13.69 -1.40
C ASP A 93 0.94 -13.18 -1.32
N GLU A 94 0.20 -13.51 -0.26
CA GLU A 94 -1.15 -13.00 -0.04
C GLU A 94 -1.14 -11.52 0.38
N GLN A 95 -0.18 -11.11 1.23
CA GLN A 95 0.00 -9.70 1.60
C GLN A 95 0.36 -8.85 0.36
N GLU A 96 1.24 -9.35 -0.51
CA GLU A 96 1.59 -8.70 -1.78
C GLU A 96 0.40 -8.64 -2.74
N LEU A 97 -0.41 -9.71 -2.82
CA LEU A 97 -1.62 -9.70 -3.62
C LEU A 97 -2.59 -8.63 -3.13
N TRP A 98 -2.81 -8.54 -1.82
CA TRP A 98 -3.67 -7.51 -1.25
C TRP A 98 -3.14 -6.12 -1.52
N PHE A 99 -1.84 -5.90 -1.34
CA PHE A 99 -1.23 -4.61 -1.63
C PHE A 99 -1.32 -4.24 -3.12
N ARG A 100 -1.22 -5.22 -4.02
CA ARG A 100 -1.45 -5.05 -5.46
C ARG A 100 -2.91 -4.69 -5.78
N GLN A 101 -3.88 -5.35 -5.15
CA GLN A 101 -5.30 -5.02 -5.30
C GLN A 101 -5.60 -3.63 -4.73
N PHE A 102 -4.94 -3.24 -3.64
CA PHE A 102 -5.06 -1.90 -3.08
C PHE A 102 -4.53 -0.86 -4.07
N ALA A 103 -3.39 -1.14 -4.68
CA ALA A 103 -2.86 -0.35 -5.76
C ALA A 103 -3.77 -0.34 -6.98
N GLN A 104 -4.73 -1.25 -7.17
CA GLN A 104 -5.71 -1.17 -8.26
C GLN A 104 -6.76 -0.07 -8.03
N GLU A 105 -7.15 0.15 -6.78
CA GLU A 105 -8.24 1.06 -6.40
C GLU A 105 -7.74 2.46 -6.06
N PHE A 106 -6.46 2.60 -5.70
CA PHE A 106 -5.86 3.86 -5.31
C PHE A 106 -4.60 4.14 -6.15
N ASN A 107 -4.27 5.42 -6.26
CA ASN A 107 -3.06 5.86 -6.96
C ASN A 107 -2.13 6.64 -6.02
N TRP A 108 -0.83 6.64 -6.29
CA TRP A 108 0.17 7.39 -5.51
C TRP A 108 1.48 7.56 -6.27
N HIS A 109 2.33 8.46 -5.78
CA HIS A 109 3.69 8.61 -6.31
C HIS A 109 4.53 7.36 -6.03
N PRO A 110 5.21 6.77 -7.03
CA PRO A 110 5.99 5.53 -6.88
C PRO A 110 7.03 5.59 -5.75
N ASP A 111 7.65 6.75 -5.51
CA ASP A 111 8.62 6.95 -4.42
C ASP A 111 8.02 6.74 -3.03
N ASN A 112 6.70 6.92 -2.90
CA ASN A 112 5.98 6.71 -1.64
C ASN A 112 5.57 5.25 -1.43
N THR A 113 5.85 4.33 -2.37
CA THR A 113 5.34 2.95 -2.33
C THR A 113 5.75 2.23 -1.05
N THR A 114 6.99 2.34 -0.61
CA THR A 114 7.47 1.71 0.63
C THR A 114 6.75 2.28 1.86
N PHE A 115 6.55 3.60 1.87
CA PHE A 115 5.89 4.28 2.97
C PHE A 115 4.40 3.91 3.06
N ILE A 116 3.71 3.91 1.92
CA ILE A 116 2.31 3.50 1.80
C ILE A 116 2.13 2.03 2.15
N ARG A 117 3.08 1.16 1.75
CA ARG A 117 3.09 -0.25 2.14
C ARG A 117 3.16 -0.42 3.65
N ASN A 118 4.05 0.30 4.33
CA ASN A 118 4.15 0.21 5.80
C ASN A 118 2.85 0.69 6.46
N ALA A 119 2.31 1.84 6.03
CA ALA A 119 1.04 2.36 6.54
C ALA A 119 -0.12 1.38 6.28
N PHE A 120 -0.14 0.75 5.11
CA PHE A 120 -1.11 -0.29 4.75
C PHE A 120 -1.04 -1.48 5.71
N ILE A 121 0.16 -2.02 5.95
CA ILE A 121 0.36 -3.14 6.88
C ILE A 121 -0.15 -2.77 8.29
N HIS A 122 0.22 -1.59 8.78
CA HIS A 122 -0.26 -1.11 10.09
C HIS A 122 -1.78 -1.00 10.12
N LYS A 123 -2.40 -0.48 9.06
CA LYS A 123 -3.87 -0.37 8.98
C LYS A 123 -4.55 -1.73 8.94
N CYS A 124 -3.98 -2.69 8.22
CA CYS A 124 -4.47 -4.07 8.21
C CYS A 124 -4.37 -4.67 9.62
N MET A 125 -3.23 -4.53 10.31
CA MET A 125 -3.06 -5.04 11.67
C MET A 125 -4.08 -4.48 12.67
N ASP A 126 -4.35 -3.18 12.59
CA ASP A 126 -5.37 -2.51 13.41
C ASP A 126 -6.77 -3.08 13.13
N SER A 127 -7.11 -3.22 11.84
CA SER A 127 -8.40 -3.77 11.40
C SER A 127 -8.60 -5.22 11.85
N TYR A 128 -7.57 -6.07 11.75
CA TYR A 128 -7.59 -7.46 12.24
C TYR A 128 -7.79 -7.54 13.75
N SER A 129 -7.07 -6.71 14.51
CA SER A 129 -7.18 -6.67 15.97
C SER A 129 -8.59 -6.26 16.42
N GLY A 130 -9.17 -5.25 15.77
CA GLY A 130 -10.56 -4.84 15.97
C GLY A 130 -11.54 -5.96 15.67
N GLN A 131 -11.36 -6.67 14.55
CA GLN A 131 -12.26 -7.76 14.15
C GLN A 131 -12.19 -8.96 15.11
N ILE A 132 -11.00 -9.38 15.55
CA ILE A 132 -10.85 -10.46 16.54
C ILE A 132 -11.57 -10.08 17.84
N TYR A 133 -11.46 -8.83 18.25
CA TYR A 133 -12.18 -8.31 19.40
C TYR A 133 -13.70 -8.39 19.20
N GLU A 134 -14.24 -7.90 18.07
CA GLU A 134 -15.67 -7.95 17.77
C GLU A 134 -16.21 -9.38 17.66
N TRP A 135 -15.49 -10.29 17.01
CA TRP A 135 -15.86 -11.71 16.94
C TRP A 135 -15.88 -12.35 18.32
N LYS A 136 -14.93 -12.02 19.18
CA LYS A 136 -14.93 -12.48 20.56
C LYS A 136 -16.14 -11.96 21.34
N GLN A 137 -16.53 -10.70 21.16
CA GLN A 137 -17.74 -10.14 21.79
C GLN A 137 -19.00 -10.85 21.32
N LYS A 138 -19.16 -11.07 20.01
CA LYS A 138 -20.30 -11.80 19.44
C LYS A 138 -20.36 -13.23 19.95
N TRP A 139 -19.23 -13.95 19.95
CA TRP A 139 -19.18 -15.32 20.46
C TRP A 139 -19.53 -15.42 21.95
N LEU A 140 -19.09 -14.47 22.77
CA LEU A 140 -19.48 -14.40 24.18
C LEU A 140 -20.97 -14.12 24.32
N ALA A 141 -21.54 -13.22 23.51
CA ALA A 141 -22.96 -12.93 23.51
C ALA A 141 -23.80 -14.15 23.07
N ASP A 142 -23.45 -14.80 21.97
CA ASP A 142 -24.12 -16.01 21.47
C ASP A 142 -24.07 -17.16 22.50
N LYS A 143 -22.94 -17.32 23.20
CA LYS A 143 -22.85 -18.28 24.30
C LYS A 143 -23.77 -17.94 25.47
N VAL A 144 -23.88 -16.67 25.86
CA VAL A 144 -24.76 -16.25 26.96
C VAL A 144 -26.23 -16.41 26.58
N PHE A 145 -26.60 -16.17 25.32
CA PHE A 145 -27.97 -16.35 24.82
C PHE A 145 -28.35 -17.81 24.58
N SER A 146 -27.40 -18.72 24.36
CA SER A 146 -27.66 -20.16 24.15
C SER A 146 -27.99 -20.96 25.43
N PHE A 147 -28.02 -20.32 26.61
CA PHE A 147 -28.31 -20.98 27.91
C PHE A 147 -29.67 -20.57 28.54
N PHE A 148 -30.58 -19.98 27.76
CA PHE A 148 -31.97 -19.71 28.16
C PHE A 148 -32.94 -20.39 27.19
#